data_AF-A0A6M1UB52-F1
#
_entry.id   AF-A0A6M1UB52-F1
#
_cell.length_a   1.000
_cell.length_b   1.000
_cell.length_c   1.000
_cell.angle_alpha   90.00
_cell.angle_beta   90.00
_cell.angle_gamma   90.00
#
_symmetry.space_group_name_H-M   'P 1'
#
loop_
_entity.id
_entity.type
_entity.pdbx_description
1 polymer ?
#
loop_
_entity_poly.entity_id
_entity_poly.type
_entity_poly.pdbx_seq_one_letter_code
_entity_poly.pdbx_strand_id
1 'polypeptide(L)'
;MSNENVPHPAHLLPAVVQAVVSAGALIRAEFHRPGGPRGTPGKCPVDMQVEAELMQALLALHPCDWHGEELPRRKQGHADCWMVDPQDGTTAFQRGLRGSAMSVALVRQGQPVLGVVYAPTAPDDGGDLFVWAEGMVPTRNGKPMLPVGPRPAPYVPTTRAPWPAQPATAKGYDHSTLICLNEQAGDYAAHNHSTFAPAGVLAMPSIAYRLALAAAGEVDVAVSLTPALDSYDVAAGHALLNAVGGTLVDLNGAPISHGQKLHVHGCIGGRPEIVQVVQERGVKGGSRVERHPVLPKVRTAAIGPLRRAQGALVGLLAGDALGSQVEFLDPSTIRSRHPGGLRHLLPGGTWNLLAGQPTDDGELALTLARALVAGDGFEQERVAKGYIDWLASHPFDAGSTTAEGIKALAGRGKGKSPSQANGALMRVAPIGIASAGDPSKAAAWARQDAAMTHPHPVCQAASAAFAAAIAAGVAGANRRAMWAEAYANAGDDAGAAEIRRTLLEARHSLPASFTRQQGWVLIAFGNAFHRLWGEQDFTEALVETVMSGGDTDTNAAIAGALLGAALGREAVPQAWLLRVLSCRAVRGQGVAHPRPSTFWADDALDLAEALLTIRRR
;
A
#
# COMPACT_ATOMS: atom_id res chain seq x y z
N MET A 1 19.89 -50.74 -1.85
CA MET A 1 20.42 -49.71 -2.75
C MET A 1 20.84 -48.56 -1.86
N SER A 2 22.13 -48.22 -1.92
CA SER A 2 22.88 -47.38 -0.98
C SER A 2 22.26 -46.00 -0.76
N ASN A 3 22.36 -45.49 0.48
CA ASN A 3 22.19 -44.08 0.83
C ASN A 3 22.93 -43.20 -0.19
N GLU A 4 22.22 -42.71 -1.20
CA GLU A 4 22.70 -41.56 -1.95
C GLU A 4 22.85 -40.40 -0.96
N ASN A 5 23.90 -39.61 -1.16
CA ASN A 5 24.31 -38.53 -0.28
C ASN A 5 23.31 -37.37 -0.42
N VAL A 6 22.09 -37.57 0.09
CA VAL A 6 20.99 -36.61 -0.03
C VAL A 6 21.42 -35.31 0.63
N PRO A 7 21.56 -34.20 -0.12
CA PRO A 7 22.06 -32.96 0.43
C PRO A 7 21.09 -32.42 1.47
N HIS A 8 21.66 -31.91 2.56
CA HIS A 8 20.89 -31.17 3.56
C HIS A 8 20.37 -29.87 2.91
N PRO A 9 19.05 -29.55 3.00
CA PRO A 9 18.46 -28.39 2.34
C PRO A 9 19.18 -27.07 2.62
N ALA A 10 19.63 -26.87 3.87
CA ALA A 10 20.42 -25.69 4.26
C ALA A 10 21.70 -25.47 3.44
N HIS A 11 22.34 -26.54 2.93
CA HIS A 11 23.54 -26.41 2.10
C HIS A 11 23.21 -26.01 0.64
N LEU A 12 21.99 -26.30 0.18
CA LEU A 12 21.54 -25.92 -1.16
C LEU A 12 21.09 -24.45 -1.21
N LEU A 13 20.46 -23.97 -0.13
CA LEU A 13 19.71 -22.71 -0.13
C LEU A 13 20.50 -21.51 -0.69
N PRO A 14 21.78 -21.25 -0.33
CA PRO A 14 22.50 -20.10 -0.86
C PRO A 14 22.62 -20.11 -2.39
N ALA A 15 22.89 -21.28 -2.99
CA ALA A 15 23.00 -21.43 -4.43
C ALA A 15 21.64 -21.36 -5.13
N VAL A 16 20.59 -21.91 -4.51
CA VAL A 16 19.20 -21.77 -5.00
C VAL A 16 18.78 -20.30 -5.02
N VAL A 17 19.04 -19.56 -3.95
CA VAL A 17 18.73 -18.12 -3.86
C VAL A 17 19.47 -17.34 -4.95
N GLN A 18 20.74 -17.63 -5.16
CA GLN A 18 21.51 -16.98 -6.22
C GLN A 18 20.91 -17.26 -7.61
N ALA A 19 20.50 -18.50 -7.89
CA ALA A 19 19.85 -18.86 -9.15
C ALA A 19 18.52 -18.11 -9.35
N VAL A 20 17.67 -18.08 -8.31
CA VAL A 20 16.37 -17.39 -8.35
C VAL A 20 16.53 -15.89 -8.54
N VAL A 21 17.42 -15.23 -7.80
CA VAL A 21 17.66 -13.77 -7.94
C VAL A 21 18.22 -13.45 -9.32
N SER A 22 19.12 -14.28 -9.85
CA SER A 22 19.69 -14.08 -11.18
C SER A 22 18.62 -14.21 -12.27
N ALA A 23 17.80 -15.26 -12.22
CA ALA A 23 16.71 -15.46 -13.16
C ALA A 23 15.60 -14.39 -13.02
N GLY A 24 15.33 -13.89 -11.81
CA GLY A 24 14.39 -12.79 -11.58
C GLY A 24 14.80 -11.46 -12.23
N ALA A 25 16.08 -11.28 -12.58
CA ALA A 25 16.53 -10.14 -13.38
C ALA A 25 15.92 -10.16 -14.80
N LEU A 26 15.65 -11.35 -15.37
CA LEU A 26 14.97 -11.51 -16.66
C LEU A 26 13.50 -11.10 -16.57
N ILE A 27 12.81 -11.55 -15.51
CA ILE A 27 11.44 -11.15 -15.22
C ILE A 27 11.33 -9.63 -15.10
N ARG A 28 12.24 -9.01 -14.34
CA ARG A 28 12.28 -7.56 -14.17
C ARG A 28 12.58 -6.83 -15.48
N ALA A 29 13.52 -7.33 -16.29
CA ALA A 29 13.81 -6.76 -17.61
C ALA A 29 12.60 -6.85 -18.56
N GLU A 30 11.86 -7.96 -18.54
CA GLU A 30 10.63 -8.14 -19.32
C GLU A 30 9.51 -7.22 -18.83
N PHE A 31 9.41 -6.97 -17.52
CA PHE A 31 8.44 -6.02 -16.95
C PHE A 31 8.61 -4.59 -17.49
N HIS A 32 9.86 -4.17 -17.65
CA HIS A 32 10.20 -2.82 -18.13
C HIS A 32 10.40 -2.72 -19.64
N ARG A 33 10.07 -3.76 -20.41
CA ARG A 33 10.16 -3.69 -21.87
C ARG A 33 9.32 -2.53 -22.41
N PRO A 34 9.78 -1.83 -23.46
CA PRO A 34 8.93 -0.91 -24.20
C PRO A 34 7.68 -1.63 -24.72
N GLY A 35 6.49 -1.12 -24.35
CA GLY A 35 5.21 -1.75 -24.65
C GLY A 35 4.73 -2.78 -23.61
N GLY A 36 5.49 -2.99 -22.53
CA GLY A 36 5.20 -3.95 -21.47
C GLY A 36 5.65 -5.38 -21.78
N PRO A 37 5.35 -6.33 -20.87
CA PRO A 37 5.66 -7.75 -21.05
C PRO A 37 5.02 -8.34 -22.31
N ARG A 38 5.72 -9.27 -22.96
CA ARG A 38 5.25 -9.98 -24.15
C ARG A 38 4.29 -11.13 -23.79
N GLY A 39 3.71 -11.72 -24.84
CA GLY A 39 2.98 -12.98 -24.77
C GLY A 39 1.48 -12.85 -24.97
N THR A 40 0.78 -13.94 -24.69
CA THR A 40 -0.69 -14.03 -24.70
C THR A 40 -1.19 -14.17 -23.26
N PRO A 41 -2.46 -13.86 -22.94
CA PRO A 41 -2.98 -13.97 -21.58
C PRO A 41 -2.61 -15.31 -20.93
N GLY A 42 -1.86 -15.24 -19.83
CA GLY A 42 -1.42 -16.40 -19.05
C GLY A 42 -0.20 -17.14 -19.58
N LYS A 43 0.51 -16.61 -20.58
CA LYS A 43 1.77 -17.16 -21.09
C LYS A 43 2.75 -16.07 -21.51
N CYS A 44 3.90 -15.95 -20.84
CA CYS A 44 4.95 -15.03 -21.23
C CYS A 44 6.19 -15.80 -21.73
N PRO A 45 6.82 -15.42 -22.86
CA PRO A 45 8.03 -16.11 -23.33
C PRO A 45 9.19 -16.13 -22.33
N VAL A 46 9.23 -15.17 -21.40
CA VAL A 46 10.25 -15.11 -20.34
C VAL A 46 10.10 -16.28 -19.35
N ASP A 47 8.88 -16.81 -19.17
CA ASP A 47 8.57 -17.87 -18.20
C ASP A 47 9.32 -19.15 -18.58
N MET A 48 9.26 -19.56 -19.86
CA MET A 48 10.04 -20.68 -20.39
C MET A 48 11.55 -20.48 -20.27
N GLN A 49 12.06 -19.26 -20.49
CA GLN A 49 13.49 -18.96 -20.37
C GLN A 49 13.95 -19.09 -18.92
N VAL A 50 13.22 -18.48 -17.99
CA VAL A 50 13.48 -18.51 -16.55
C VAL A 50 13.42 -19.95 -16.04
N GLU A 51 12.41 -20.72 -16.42
CA GLU A 51 12.32 -22.11 -16.01
C GLU A 51 13.49 -22.95 -16.53
N ALA A 52 13.94 -22.73 -17.77
CA ALA A 52 15.07 -23.45 -18.33
C ALA A 52 16.38 -23.16 -17.58
N GLU A 53 16.63 -21.88 -17.24
CA GLU A 53 17.80 -21.47 -16.46
C GLU A 53 17.77 -22.05 -15.05
N LEU A 54 16.61 -22.02 -14.39
CA LEU A 54 16.42 -22.65 -13.07
C LEU A 54 16.59 -24.16 -13.15
N MET A 55 16.01 -24.83 -14.14
CA MET A 55 16.13 -26.28 -14.32
C MET A 55 17.59 -26.71 -14.44
N GLN A 56 18.37 -26.00 -15.25
CA GLN A 56 19.78 -26.28 -15.41
C GLN A 56 20.55 -26.08 -14.10
N ALA A 57 20.34 -24.95 -13.42
CA ALA A 57 21.05 -24.62 -12.18
C ALA A 57 20.69 -25.57 -11.03
N LEU A 58 19.40 -25.81 -10.80
CA LEU A 58 18.91 -26.56 -9.65
C LEU A 58 19.19 -28.06 -9.77
N LEU A 59 19.07 -28.64 -10.97
CA LEU A 59 19.43 -30.05 -11.19
C LEU A 59 20.94 -30.30 -11.16
N ALA A 60 21.77 -29.28 -11.42
CA ALA A 60 23.20 -29.37 -11.20
C ALA A 60 23.56 -29.38 -9.70
N LEU A 61 22.78 -28.69 -8.86
CA LEU A 61 22.95 -28.69 -7.40
C LEU A 61 22.44 -29.99 -6.76
N HIS A 62 21.28 -30.47 -7.20
CA HIS A 62 20.66 -31.70 -6.70
C HIS A 62 19.90 -32.40 -7.83
N PRO A 63 20.48 -33.46 -8.43
CA PRO A 63 19.82 -34.22 -9.48
C PRO A 63 18.63 -35.02 -8.93
N CYS A 64 17.41 -34.55 -9.20
CA CYS A 64 16.19 -35.22 -8.77
C CYS A 64 15.05 -35.06 -9.79
N ASP A 65 13.82 -35.42 -9.42
CA ASP A 65 12.65 -35.20 -10.27
C ASP A 65 12.42 -33.69 -10.46
N TRP A 66 11.78 -33.31 -11.57
CA TRP A 66 11.44 -31.93 -11.94
C TRP A 66 9.98 -31.82 -12.28
N HIS A 67 9.31 -30.84 -11.69
CA HIS A 67 7.94 -30.50 -11.96
C HIS A 67 7.80 -28.98 -11.98
N GLY A 68 7.94 -28.40 -13.18
CA GLY A 68 7.69 -26.99 -13.43
C GLY A 68 6.41 -26.75 -14.23
N GLU A 69 6.03 -25.48 -14.36
CA GLU A 69 4.83 -25.04 -15.07
C GLU A 69 4.96 -25.12 -16.59
N GLU A 70 6.09 -24.68 -17.14
CA GLU A 70 6.29 -24.43 -18.57
C GLU A 70 7.00 -25.58 -19.30
N LEU A 71 7.98 -26.24 -18.66
CA LEU A 71 8.79 -27.27 -19.31
C LEU A 71 8.29 -28.69 -19.03
N PRO A 72 8.66 -29.68 -19.89
CA PRO A 72 8.31 -31.07 -19.65
C PRO A 72 8.82 -31.59 -18.30
N ARG A 73 7.92 -32.27 -17.56
CA ARG A 73 8.24 -32.90 -16.28
C ARG A 73 9.34 -33.97 -16.44
N ARG A 74 10.24 -34.06 -15.46
CA ARG A 74 11.20 -35.17 -15.34
C ARG A 74 10.79 -36.05 -14.16
N LYS A 75 10.39 -37.28 -14.44
CA LYS A 75 9.96 -38.24 -13.43
C LYS A 75 10.79 -39.52 -13.53
N GLN A 76 11.84 -39.59 -12.74
CA GLN A 76 12.76 -40.73 -12.64
C GLN A 76 12.47 -41.59 -11.40
N GLY A 77 11.49 -41.19 -10.57
CA GLY A 77 11.13 -41.91 -9.34
C GLY A 77 12.01 -41.55 -8.15
N HIS A 78 12.73 -40.42 -8.23
CA HIS A 78 13.50 -39.90 -7.12
C HIS A 78 12.56 -39.44 -5.98
N ALA A 79 13.01 -39.57 -4.72
CA ALA A 79 12.18 -39.22 -3.56
C ALA A 79 12.00 -37.69 -3.37
N ASP A 80 12.96 -36.93 -3.87
CA ASP A 80 12.90 -35.46 -3.98
C ASP A 80 12.47 -35.01 -5.37
N CYS A 81 11.79 -33.87 -5.43
CA CYS A 81 11.38 -33.19 -6.66
C CYS A 81 11.51 -31.67 -6.51
N TRP A 82 12.06 -31.01 -7.52
CA TRP A 82 11.98 -29.56 -7.66
C TRP A 82 10.60 -29.16 -8.20
N MET A 83 9.91 -28.30 -7.45
CA MET A 83 8.63 -27.70 -7.84
C MET A 83 8.89 -26.23 -8.19
N VAL A 84 8.63 -25.83 -9.44
CA VAL A 84 9.00 -24.50 -9.93
C VAL A 84 7.88 -23.85 -10.73
N ASP A 85 7.42 -22.70 -10.25
CA ASP A 85 6.68 -21.74 -11.05
C ASP A 85 7.64 -20.58 -11.38
N PRO A 86 8.02 -20.39 -12.66
CA PRO A 86 8.91 -19.31 -13.05
C PRO A 86 8.28 -17.92 -12.87
N GLN A 87 6.94 -17.81 -12.85
CA GLN A 87 6.20 -16.57 -12.73
C GLN A 87 4.72 -16.79 -12.34
N ASP A 88 4.45 -16.97 -11.05
CA ASP A 88 3.08 -17.05 -10.55
C ASP A 88 2.39 -15.68 -10.69
N GLY A 89 1.22 -15.67 -11.32
CA GLY A 89 0.47 -14.45 -11.63
C GLY A 89 0.78 -13.83 -12.99
N THR A 90 1.23 -14.60 -13.98
CA THR A 90 1.55 -14.16 -15.36
C THR A 90 0.52 -13.23 -16.00
N THR A 91 -0.78 -13.49 -15.82
CA THR A 91 -1.83 -12.61 -16.39
C THR A 91 -1.79 -11.19 -15.79
N ALA A 92 -1.55 -11.06 -14.49
CA ALA A 92 -1.41 -9.77 -13.82
C ALA A 92 -0.10 -9.09 -14.22
N PHE A 93 0.99 -9.86 -14.29
CA PHE A 93 2.29 -9.39 -14.78
C PHE A 93 2.18 -8.77 -16.17
N GLN A 94 1.50 -9.43 -17.11
CA GLN A 94 1.27 -8.94 -18.47
C GLN A 94 0.41 -7.67 -18.53
N ARG A 95 -0.47 -7.46 -17.55
CA ARG A 95 -1.22 -6.21 -17.37
C ARG A 95 -0.38 -5.10 -16.72
N GLY A 96 0.89 -5.38 -16.43
CA GLY A 96 1.82 -4.47 -15.79
C GLY A 96 1.58 -4.34 -14.29
N LEU A 97 0.92 -5.28 -13.61
CA LEU A 97 0.78 -5.24 -12.15
C LEU A 97 2.05 -5.75 -11.46
N ARG A 98 2.44 -5.11 -10.36
CA ARG A 98 3.48 -5.62 -9.46
C ARG A 98 2.88 -6.70 -8.55
N GLY A 99 3.71 -7.64 -8.09
CA GLY A 99 3.28 -8.70 -7.18
C GLY A 99 3.01 -10.07 -7.83
N SER A 100 3.49 -10.29 -9.07
CA SER A 100 3.82 -11.64 -9.52
C SER A 100 5.12 -12.10 -8.86
N ALA A 101 5.32 -13.40 -8.74
CA ALA A 101 6.49 -13.95 -8.06
C ALA A 101 6.94 -15.29 -8.62
N MET A 102 8.23 -15.55 -8.52
CA MET A 102 8.82 -16.86 -8.74
C MET A 102 8.57 -17.73 -7.51
N SER A 103 8.17 -18.98 -7.70
CA SER A 103 7.96 -19.98 -6.64
C SER A 103 8.89 -21.16 -6.89
N VAL A 104 9.87 -21.37 -6.01
CA VAL A 104 10.84 -22.47 -6.13
C VAL A 104 10.90 -23.25 -4.83
N ALA A 105 10.60 -24.55 -4.88
CA ALA A 105 10.65 -25.42 -3.72
C ALA A 105 11.36 -26.74 -4.01
N LEU A 106 12.07 -27.25 -2.99
CA LEU A 106 12.47 -28.66 -2.95
C LEU A 106 11.45 -29.42 -2.11
N VAL A 107 10.80 -30.41 -2.70
CA VAL A 107 9.87 -31.30 -2.02
C VAL A 107 10.52 -32.65 -1.82
N ARG A 108 10.55 -33.14 -0.59
CA ARG A 108 11.05 -34.46 -0.20
C ARG A 108 9.92 -35.30 0.33
N GLN A 109 9.64 -36.44 -0.29
CA GLN A 109 8.55 -37.35 0.11
C GLN A 109 7.19 -36.64 0.26
N GLY A 110 6.92 -35.66 -0.62
CA GLY A 110 5.69 -34.87 -0.62
C GLY A 110 5.64 -33.70 0.37
N GLN A 111 6.70 -33.47 1.17
CA GLN A 111 6.80 -32.34 2.09
C GLN A 111 7.82 -31.31 1.59
N PRO A 112 7.53 -30.00 1.65
CA PRO A 112 8.47 -28.97 1.24
C PRO A 112 9.57 -28.81 2.31
N VAL A 113 10.83 -29.00 1.91
CA VAL A 113 12.01 -28.90 2.80
C VAL A 113 12.88 -27.66 2.50
N LEU A 114 12.59 -26.97 1.39
CA LEU A 114 13.20 -25.71 0.97
C LEU A 114 12.15 -24.92 0.19
N GLY A 115 12.06 -23.61 0.43
CA GLY A 115 11.21 -22.71 -0.34
C GLY A 115 11.85 -21.34 -0.55
N VAL A 116 11.77 -20.85 -1.78
CA VAL A 116 12.14 -19.49 -2.18
C VAL A 116 10.96 -18.89 -2.95
N VAL A 117 10.45 -17.77 -2.44
CA VAL A 117 9.48 -16.93 -3.16
C VAL A 117 10.14 -15.59 -3.44
N TYR A 118 10.20 -15.19 -4.70
CA TYR A 118 10.82 -13.92 -5.10
C TYR A 118 9.90 -13.12 -6.02
N ALA A 119 9.48 -11.93 -5.59
CA ALA A 119 8.69 -10.98 -6.37
C ALA A 119 9.62 -9.87 -6.91
N PRO A 120 10.16 -9.96 -8.14
CA PRO A 120 11.30 -9.13 -8.56
C PRO A 120 10.95 -7.65 -8.77
N THR A 121 9.68 -7.36 -9.03
CA THR A 121 9.18 -5.99 -9.29
C THR A 121 8.45 -5.40 -8.07
N ALA A 122 8.20 -6.20 -7.03
CA ALA A 122 7.46 -5.74 -5.87
C ALA A 122 8.39 -5.16 -4.81
N PRO A 123 7.88 -4.26 -3.95
CA PRO A 123 6.70 -3.41 -4.17
C PRO A 123 7.00 -2.16 -5.02
N ASP A 124 8.27 -1.80 -5.17
CA ASP A 124 8.78 -0.56 -5.77
C ASP A 124 10.00 -0.80 -6.68
N ASP A 125 10.01 -1.96 -7.33
CA ASP A 125 11.07 -2.41 -8.24
C ASP A 125 12.40 -2.82 -7.58
N GLY A 126 12.45 -2.81 -6.24
CA GLY A 126 13.60 -3.29 -5.46
C GLY A 126 13.69 -4.81 -5.29
N GLY A 127 12.58 -5.52 -5.55
CA GLY A 127 12.45 -6.95 -5.33
C GLY A 127 12.11 -7.31 -3.87
N ASP A 128 11.33 -8.36 -3.68
CA ASP A 128 10.98 -8.89 -2.36
C ASP A 128 11.20 -10.40 -2.30
N LEU A 129 12.17 -10.83 -1.49
CA LEU A 129 12.70 -12.19 -1.45
C LEU A 129 12.44 -12.85 -0.10
N PHE A 130 11.79 -14.00 -0.11
CA PHE A 130 11.48 -14.83 1.06
C PHE A 130 12.13 -16.19 0.90
N VAL A 131 12.86 -16.64 1.91
CA VAL A 131 13.67 -17.85 1.82
C VAL A 131 13.59 -18.65 3.11
N TRP A 132 13.55 -19.97 2.96
CA TRP A 132 13.70 -20.90 4.06
C TRP A 132 14.19 -22.27 3.58
N ALA A 133 14.92 -22.97 4.44
CA ALA A 133 15.23 -24.37 4.30
C ALA A 133 15.24 -25.05 5.67
N GLU A 134 14.96 -26.35 5.72
CA GLU A 134 15.01 -27.13 6.95
C GLU A 134 16.35 -26.93 7.69
N GLY A 135 16.27 -26.69 9.00
CA GLY A 135 17.42 -26.38 9.85
C GLY A 135 17.86 -24.91 9.83
N MET A 136 17.16 -24.02 9.11
CA MET A 136 17.45 -22.58 9.07
C MET A 136 16.31 -21.72 9.62
N VAL A 137 16.64 -20.49 10.00
CA VAL A 137 15.65 -19.44 10.33
C VAL A 137 15.13 -18.86 9.01
N PRO A 138 13.79 -18.76 8.80
CA PRO A 138 13.24 -18.12 7.61
C PRO A 138 13.63 -16.65 7.56
N THR A 139 13.91 -16.12 6.37
CA THR A 139 14.24 -14.70 6.20
C THR A 139 13.49 -14.06 5.05
N ARG A 140 13.27 -12.75 5.16
CA ARG A 140 12.81 -11.89 4.08
C ARG A 140 13.81 -10.77 3.86
N ASN A 141 14.34 -10.66 2.65
CA ASN A 141 15.39 -9.69 2.29
C ASN A 141 16.56 -9.72 3.29
N GLY A 142 16.94 -10.93 3.74
CA GLY A 142 18.00 -11.17 4.73
C GLY A 142 17.62 -10.88 6.18
N LYS A 143 16.42 -10.37 6.48
CA LYS A 143 15.94 -10.15 7.85
C LYS A 143 15.18 -11.38 8.36
N PRO A 144 15.43 -11.86 9.59
CA PRO A 144 14.69 -12.98 10.17
C PRO A 144 13.19 -12.74 10.21
N MET A 145 12.42 -13.76 9.83
CA MET A 145 10.98 -13.82 10.02
C MET A 145 10.67 -14.44 11.38
N LEU A 146 9.68 -13.87 12.07
CA LEU A 146 9.22 -14.38 13.35
C LEU A 146 8.16 -15.47 13.13
N PRO A 147 8.04 -16.45 14.04
CA PRO A 147 6.88 -17.33 14.06
C PRO A 147 5.60 -16.51 14.06
N VAL A 148 4.62 -16.89 13.24
CA VAL A 148 3.35 -16.15 13.22
C VAL A 148 2.67 -16.24 14.58
N GLY A 149 2.75 -17.40 15.25
CA GLY A 149 2.19 -17.63 16.57
C GLY A 149 0.66 -17.43 16.63
N PRO A 150 0.04 -17.51 17.83
CA PRO A 150 -1.35 -17.10 17.98
C PRO A 150 -1.46 -15.60 17.68
N ARG A 151 -2.55 -15.19 17.03
CA ARG A 151 -2.88 -13.78 16.84
C ARG A 151 -2.75 -13.05 18.19
N PRO A 152 -2.01 -11.91 18.26
CA PRO A 152 -2.00 -11.07 19.45
C PRO A 152 -3.43 -10.71 19.84
N ALA A 153 -3.69 -10.58 21.15
CA ALA A 153 -5.00 -10.14 21.62
C ALA A 153 -5.42 -8.85 20.86
N PRO A 154 -6.70 -8.74 20.47
CA PRO A 154 -7.19 -7.52 19.82
C PRO A 154 -6.74 -6.32 20.62
N TYR A 155 -6.23 -5.29 19.94
CA TYR A 155 -6.04 -4.02 20.61
C TYR A 155 -7.42 -3.53 21.04
N VAL A 156 -7.68 -3.61 22.34
CA VAL A 156 -8.86 -3.02 22.96
C VAL A 156 -8.42 -1.64 23.43
N PRO A 157 -8.93 -0.55 22.83
CA PRO A 157 -8.65 0.78 23.35
C PRO A 157 -8.98 0.80 24.84
N THR A 158 -8.08 1.27 25.69
CA THR A 158 -8.25 1.31 27.16
C THR A 158 -9.34 2.32 27.61
N THR A 159 -10.16 2.81 26.68
CA THR A 159 -11.05 3.95 26.86
C THR A 159 -12.51 3.56 26.78
N ARG A 160 -13.33 4.14 27.65
CA ARG A 160 -14.81 4.13 27.61
C ARG A 160 -15.44 4.86 26.41
N ALA A 161 -14.66 5.28 25.41
CA ALA A 161 -15.17 6.00 24.25
C ALA A 161 -16.04 5.09 23.36
N PRO A 162 -17.06 5.62 22.66
CA PRO A 162 -18.03 4.85 21.90
C PRO A 162 -17.42 4.37 20.58
N TRP A 163 -16.44 3.48 20.68
CA TRP A 163 -16.09 2.62 19.56
C TRP A 163 -17.31 1.75 19.27
N PRO A 164 -17.71 1.56 18.00
CA PRO A 164 -18.76 0.59 17.70
C PRO A 164 -18.38 -0.73 18.38
N ALA A 165 -19.33 -1.30 19.13
CA ALA A 165 -19.09 -2.52 19.89
C ALA A 165 -18.40 -3.52 18.97
N GLN A 166 -17.18 -3.95 19.33
CA GLN A 166 -16.43 -4.93 18.54
C GLN A 166 -17.36 -6.13 18.39
N PRO A 167 -17.80 -6.49 17.17
CA PRO A 167 -18.35 -7.81 16.97
C PRO A 167 -17.13 -8.73 17.04
N ALA A 168 -16.72 -9.07 18.25
CA ALA A 168 -15.87 -10.22 18.47
C ALA A 168 -16.65 -11.38 17.87
N THR A 169 -16.23 -11.80 16.67
CA THR A 169 -16.69 -13.09 16.21
C THR A 169 -16.15 -14.07 17.23
N ALA A 170 -16.99 -14.98 17.72
CA ALA A 170 -16.71 -15.86 18.85
C ALA A 170 -15.49 -16.81 18.64
N LYS A 171 -14.68 -16.60 17.59
CA LYS A 171 -13.55 -17.41 17.14
C LYS A 171 -12.27 -16.62 16.79
N GLY A 172 -12.06 -15.40 17.31
CA GLY A 172 -10.74 -14.74 17.25
C GLY A 172 -10.42 -13.95 15.97
N TYR A 173 -11.44 -13.55 15.20
CA TYR A 173 -11.33 -12.74 13.99
C TYR A 173 -11.99 -11.36 14.18
N ASP A 174 -11.27 -10.29 13.84
CA ASP A 174 -11.60 -8.89 14.16
C ASP A 174 -11.22 -7.88 13.05
N HIS A 175 -11.47 -6.59 13.28
CA HIS A 175 -11.13 -5.50 12.34
C HIS A 175 -9.64 -5.35 12.05
N SER A 176 -8.79 -5.91 12.91
CA SER A 176 -7.35 -5.93 12.67
C SER A 176 -6.95 -7.06 11.71
N THR A 177 -7.88 -7.96 11.36
CA THR A 177 -7.57 -9.08 10.48
C THR A 177 -7.40 -8.64 9.04
N LEU A 178 -6.45 -9.23 8.33
CA LEU A 178 -6.20 -9.02 6.92
C LEU A 178 -6.23 -10.34 6.15
N ILE A 179 -7.10 -10.42 5.14
CA ILE A 179 -7.16 -11.54 4.21
C ILE A 179 -6.61 -11.11 2.85
N CYS A 180 -5.69 -11.87 2.29
CA CYS A 180 -5.12 -11.60 0.99
C CYS A 180 -5.76 -12.48 -0.08
N LEU A 181 -6.32 -11.82 -1.11
CA LEU A 181 -6.96 -12.43 -2.27
C LEU A 181 -6.26 -11.98 -3.55
N ASN A 182 -6.67 -12.53 -4.70
CA ASN A 182 -6.10 -12.17 -5.99
C ASN A 182 -6.28 -10.67 -6.32
N GLU A 183 -5.64 -10.22 -7.41
CA GLU A 183 -5.61 -8.82 -7.81
C GLU A 183 -6.99 -8.23 -8.15
N GLN A 184 -7.99 -9.08 -8.40
CA GLN A 184 -9.36 -8.66 -8.70
C GLN A 184 -10.22 -8.48 -7.44
N ALA A 185 -9.69 -8.73 -6.24
CA ALA A 185 -10.46 -8.74 -4.99
C ALA A 185 -11.28 -7.45 -4.76
N GLY A 186 -10.81 -6.30 -5.25
CA GLY A 186 -11.59 -5.08 -5.10
C GLY A 186 -12.80 -4.96 -6.02
N ASP A 187 -12.84 -5.66 -7.17
CA ASP A 187 -14.05 -5.77 -8.01
C ASP A 187 -15.15 -6.59 -7.31
N TYR A 188 -14.76 -7.38 -6.31
CA TYR A 188 -15.65 -8.17 -5.47
C TYR A 188 -15.87 -7.52 -4.10
N ALA A 189 -15.61 -6.21 -3.93
CA ALA A 189 -15.62 -5.55 -2.62
C ALA A 189 -16.89 -5.81 -1.79
N ALA A 190 -18.08 -5.75 -2.41
CA ALA A 190 -19.34 -6.00 -1.70
C ALA A 190 -19.45 -7.46 -1.22
N HIS A 191 -19.09 -8.43 -2.08
CA HIS A 191 -19.10 -9.85 -1.75
C HIS A 191 -18.06 -10.19 -0.69
N ASN A 192 -16.84 -9.66 -0.85
CA ASN A 192 -15.75 -9.85 0.08
C ASN A 192 -16.08 -9.23 1.45
N HIS A 193 -16.68 -8.04 1.48
CA HIS A 193 -17.15 -7.43 2.73
C HIS A 193 -18.18 -8.30 3.43
N SER A 194 -19.18 -8.83 2.70
CA SER A 194 -20.18 -9.75 3.26
C SER A 194 -19.56 -11.04 3.82
N THR A 195 -18.58 -11.60 3.11
CA THR A 195 -17.93 -12.87 3.46
C THR A 195 -16.95 -12.72 4.63
N PHE A 196 -16.15 -11.65 4.60
CA PHE A 196 -14.97 -11.47 5.44
C PHE A 196 -15.12 -10.36 6.48
N ALA A 197 -16.26 -9.67 6.60
CA ALA A 197 -16.43 -8.74 7.70
C ALA A 197 -16.17 -9.44 9.05
N PRO A 198 -15.43 -8.81 9.98
CA PRO A 198 -14.90 -7.43 9.92
C PRO A 198 -13.50 -7.20 9.31
N ALA A 199 -12.83 -8.18 8.69
CA ALA A 199 -11.45 -8.00 8.20
C ALA A 199 -11.33 -7.08 6.98
N GLY A 200 -10.13 -6.51 6.83
CA GLY A 200 -9.67 -5.91 5.59
C GLY A 200 -9.27 -6.97 4.57
N VAL A 201 -9.40 -6.63 3.29
CA VAL A 201 -8.99 -7.50 2.17
C VAL A 201 -7.87 -6.82 1.40
N LEU A 202 -6.73 -7.48 1.28
CA LEU A 202 -5.62 -7.03 0.44
C LEU A 202 -5.67 -7.77 -0.91
N ALA A 203 -5.47 -7.05 -2.01
CA ALA A 203 -5.40 -7.62 -3.35
C ALA A 203 -3.93 -7.84 -3.73
N MET A 204 -3.57 -9.06 -4.14
CA MET A 204 -2.21 -9.43 -4.53
C MET A 204 -2.25 -10.57 -5.57
N PRO A 205 -1.59 -10.45 -6.74
CA PRO A 205 -1.74 -11.43 -7.81
C PRO A 205 -1.30 -12.85 -7.45
N SER A 206 -0.02 -13.03 -7.13
CA SER A 206 0.61 -14.35 -6.94
C SER A 206 0.08 -15.01 -5.66
N ILE A 207 -0.36 -16.28 -5.73
CA ILE A 207 -0.65 -17.08 -4.53
C ILE A 207 0.63 -17.42 -3.76
N ALA A 208 1.75 -17.71 -4.45
CA ALA A 208 3.04 -17.94 -3.81
C ALA A 208 3.44 -16.73 -2.94
N TYR A 209 3.30 -15.52 -3.50
CA TYR A 209 3.61 -14.28 -2.78
C TYR A 209 2.63 -13.99 -1.66
N ARG A 210 1.33 -14.26 -1.85
CA ARG A 210 0.33 -14.15 -0.78
C ARG A 210 0.67 -15.05 0.42
N LEU A 211 1.05 -16.30 0.16
CA LEU A 211 1.47 -17.24 1.21
C LEU A 211 2.76 -16.76 1.91
N ALA A 212 3.71 -16.20 1.16
CA ALA A 212 4.92 -15.60 1.72
C ALA A 212 4.62 -14.37 2.61
N LEU A 213 3.68 -13.50 2.21
CA LEU A 213 3.21 -12.37 3.03
C LEU A 213 2.49 -12.86 4.29
N ALA A 214 1.74 -13.96 4.21
CA ALA A 214 1.12 -14.59 5.37
C ALA A 214 2.17 -15.16 6.33
N ALA A 215 3.22 -15.81 5.79
CA ALA A 215 4.34 -16.30 6.58
C ALA A 215 5.12 -15.16 7.26
N ALA A 216 5.23 -13.99 6.61
CA ALA A 216 5.84 -12.79 7.20
C ALA A 216 4.94 -12.07 8.21
N GLY A 217 3.69 -12.52 8.40
CA GLY A 217 2.74 -11.92 9.33
C GLY A 217 2.18 -10.56 8.88
N GLU A 218 2.33 -10.20 7.60
CA GLU A 218 1.73 -8.98 7.04
C GLU A 218 0.24 -9.13 6.79
N VAL A 219 -0.17 -10.34 6.40
CA VAL A 219 -1.56 -10.74 6.30
C VAL A 219 -1.76 -11.95 7.18
N ASP A 220 -2.98 -12.17 7.65
CA ASP A 220 -3.26 -13.29 8.54
C ASP A 220 -3.52 -14.57 7.78
N VAL A 221 -4.15 -14.44 6.60
CA VAL A 221 -4.49 -15.56 5.71
C VAL A 221 -4.39 -15.12 4.25
N ALA A 222 -3.78 -15.98 3.43
CA ALA A 222 -3.85 -15.98 1.99
C ALA A 222 -4.94 -16.96 1.52
N VAL A 223 -5.77 -16.52 0.57
CA VAL A 223 -6.84 -17.34 0.01
C VAL A 223 -6.74 -17.35 -1.50
N SER A 224 -6.80 -18.52 -2.11
CA SER A 224 -6.98 -18.70 -3.56
C SER A 224 -8.24 -19.50 -3.84
N LEU A 225 -9.03 -19.03 -4.80
CA LEU A 225 -10.22 -19.73 -5.32
C LEU A 225 -9.95 -20.32 -6.71
N THR A 226 -8.69 -20.33 -7.15
CA THR A 226 -8.31 -20.87 -8.46
C THR A 226 -8.65 -22.36 -8.52
N PRO A 227 -9.44 -22.81 -9.52
CA PRO A 227 -9.97 -24.18 -9.53
C PRO A 227 -8.92 -25.26 -9.83
N ALA A 228 -7.78 -24.89 -10.39
CA ALA A 228 -6.72 -25.82 -10.78
C ALA A 228 -5.36 -25.31 -10.31
N LEU A 229 -5.14 -25.28 -8.99
CA LEU A 229 -3.80 -25.07 -8.44
C LEU A 229 -2.97 -26.36 -8.54
N ASP A 230 -1.71 -26.21 -8.91
CA ASP A 230 -0.70 -27.26 -8.90
C ASP A 230 0.33 -27.02 -7.76
N SER A 231 1.22 -27.96 -7.54
CA SER A 231 2.22 -27.90 -6.47
C SER A 231 3.23 -26.77 -6.66
N TYR A 232 3.59 -26.43 -7.89
CA TYR A 232 4.53 -25.34 -8.17
C TYR A 232 4.00 -23.98 -7.67
N ASP A 233 2.68 -23.75 -7.72
CA ASP A 233 2.05 -22.49 -7.29
C ASP A 233 2.20 -22.23 -5.79
N VAL A 234 2.20 -23.29 -4.97
CA VAL A 234 2.03 -23.16 -3.50
C VAL A 234 3.14 -23.81 -2.68
N ALA A 235 3.96 -24.71 -3.22
CA ALA A 235 4.96 -25.45 -2.43
C ALA A 235 5.99 -24.55 -1.75
N ALA A 236 6.47 -23.49 -2.42
CA ALA A 236 7.44 -22.57 -1.82
C ALA A 236 6.80 -21.75 -0.69
N GLY A 237 5.58 -21.24 -0.90
CA GLY A 237 4.79 -20.56 0.13
C GLY A 237 4.45 -21.48 1.31
N HIS A 238 4.15 -22.75 1.04
CA HIS A 238 3.91 -23.77 2.06
C HIS A 238 5.16 -24.03 2.92
N ALA A 239 6.35 -24.12 2.30
CA ALA A 239 7.61 -24.23 3.03
C ALA A 239 7.79 -23.07 4.03
N LEU A 240 7.53 -21.84 3.57
CA LEU A 240 7.63 -20.63 4.39
C LEU A 240 6.62 -20.64 5.55
N LEU A 241 5.37 -21.07 5.30
CA LEU A 241 4.37 -21.21 6.35
C LEU A 241 4.78 -22.23 7.41
N ASN A 242 5.28 -23.40 6.99
CA ASN A 242 5.76 -24.44 7.90
C ASN A 242 6.89 -23.91 8.80
N ALA A 243 7.80 -23.12 8.23
CA ALA A 243 8.93 -22.51 8.94
C ALA A 243 8.51 -21.59 10.12
N VAL A 244 7.34 -20.96 10.01
CA VAL A 244 6.84 -19.99 11.00
C VAL A 244 5.67 -20.52 11.82
N GLY A 245 5.32 -21.80 11.69
CA GLY A 245 4.20 -22.42 12.40
C GLY A 245 2.81 -22.08 11.83
N GLY A 246 2.73 -21.68 10.55
CA GLY A 246 1.48 -21.54 9.81
C GLY A 246 0.92 -22.89 9.33
N THR A 247 -0.21 -22.84 8.64
CA THR A 247 -0.83 -24.02 8.00
C THR A 247 -1.30 -23.71 6.58
N LEU A 248 -1.45 -24.73 5.75
CA LEU A 248 -2.02 -24.66 4.41
C LEU A 248 -3.00 -25.83 4.19
N VAL A 249 -4.24 -25.49 3.83
CA VAL A 249 -5.31 -26.45 3.56
C VAL A 249 -6.01 -26.12 2.23
N ASP A 250 -6.69 -27.11 1.65
CA ASP A 250 -7.63 -26.85 0.55
C ASP A 250 -8.90 -26.12 1.07
N LEU A 251 -9.81 -25.75 0.18
CA LEU A 251 -11.06 -25.06 0.59
C LEU A 251 -11.99 -25.93 1.46
N ASN A 252 -11.78 -27.25 1.51
CA ASN A 252 -12.53 -28.18 2.37
C ASN A 252 -11.87 -28.38 3.73
N GLY A 253 -10.68 -27.80 3.96
CA GLY A 253 -9.90 -27.95 5.20
C GLY A 253 -8.96 -29.16 5.21
N ALA A 254 -8.79 -29.87 4.09
CA ALA A 254 -7.85 -30.97 4.00
C ALA A 254 -6.40 -30.44 3.87
N PRO A 255 -5.42 -30.99 4.62
CA PRO A 255 -4.01 -30.61 4.47
C PRO A 255 -3.49 -30.86 3.05
N ILE A 256 -2.70 -29.92 2.53
CA ILE A 256 -2.07 -30.04 1.20
C ILE A 256 -0.76 -30.83 1.29
N SER A 257 -0.55 -31.78 0.36
CA SER A 257 0.68 -32.57 0.24
C SER A 257 1.12 -32.65 -1.23
N HIS A 258 2.42 -32.59 -1.48
CA HIS A 258 3.02 -32.43 -2.81
C HIS A 258 3.53 -33.74 -3.43
N GLY A 259 3.20 -34.90 -2.84
CA GLY A 259 3.75 -36.20 -3.24
C GLY A 259 3.12 -36.84 -4.48
N GLN A 260 1.95 -36.36 -4.93
CA GLN A 260 1.27 -36.77 -6.16
C GLN A 260 0.71 -35.55 -6.89
N LYS A 261 0.05 -35.75 -8.04
CA LYS A 261 -0.55 -34.68 -8.85
C LYS A 261 -1.50 -33.85 -7.97
N LEU A 262 -1.03 -32.68 -7.52
CA LEU A 262 -1.86 -31.73 -6.80
C LEU A 262 -2.75 -31.05 -7.84
N HIS A 263 -4.04 -31.34 -7.80
CA HIS A 263 -5.05 -30.55 -8.48
C HIS A 263 -6.09 -30.20 -7.42
N VAL A 264 -5.77 -29.18 -6.62
CA VAL A 264 -6.65 -28.70 -5.56
C VAL A 264 -7.44 -27.51 -6.06
N HIS A 265 -8.73 -27.53 -5.75
CA HIS A 265 -9.62 -26.43 -6.04
C HIS A 265 -9.47 -25.38 -4.93
N GLY A 266 -8.54 -24.45 -5.13
CA GLY A 266 -8.24 -23.39 -4.19
C GLY A 266 -7.51 -23.85 -2.93
N CYS A 267 -7.05 -22.87 -2.13
CA CYS A 267 -6.38 -23.12 -0.86
C CYS A 267 -6.53 -21.92 0.09
N ILE A 268 -6.29 -22.19 1.38
CA ILE A 268 -6.28 -21.22 2.48
C ILE A 268 -5.01 -21.48 3.29
N GLY A 269 -4.14 -20.47 3.43
CA GLY A 269 -2.89 -20.61 4.17
C GLY A 269 -2.55 -19.41 5.03
N GLY A 270 -1.97 -19.63 6.21
CA GLY A 270 -1.67 -18.56 7.16
C GLY A 270 -1.73 -19.03 8.61
N ARG A 271 -2.21 -18.16 9.51
CA ARG A 271 -2.39 -18.45 10.95
C ARG A 271 -3.43 -19.56 11.15
N PRO A 272 -3.11 -20.68 11.82
CA PRO A 272 -4.02 -21.83 11.93
C PRO A 272 -5.42 -21.48 12.43
N GLU A 273 -5.52 -20.65 13.47
CA GLU A 273 -6.79 -20.23 14.06
C GLU A 273 -7.64 -19.38 13.12
N ILE A 274 -7.02 -18.56 12.27
CA ILE A 274 -7.75 -17.73 11.30
C ILE A 274 -8.09 -18.52 10.04
N VAL A 275 -7.19 -19.41 9.59
CA VAL A 275 -7.45 -20.35 8.49
C VAL A 275 -8.70 -21.17 8.78
N GLN A 276 -8.84 -21.71 9.99
CA GLN A 276 -10.02 -22.46 10.40
C GLN A 276 -11.30 -21.61 10.29
N VAL A 277 -11.29 -20.38 10.81
CA VAL A 277 -12.46 -19.49 10.74
C VAL A 277 -12.84 -19.14 9.30
N VAL A 278 -11.85 -18.85 8.46
CA VAL A 278 -12.08 -18.53 7.04
C VAL A 278 -12.63 -19.73 6.28
N GLN A 279 -12.12 -20.93 6.56
CA GLN A 279 -12.61 -22.18 5.99
C GLN A 279 -14.07 -22.46 6.39
N GLU A 280 -14.39 -22.36 7.68
CA GLU A 280 -15.75 -22.61 8.20
C GLU A 280 -16.80 -21.64 7.64
N ARG A 281 -16.40 -20.42 7.29
CA ARG A 281 -17.28 -19.44 6.60
C ARG A 281 -17.64 -19.85 5.17
N GLY A 282 -16.90 -20.78 4.57
CA GLY A 282 -17.14 -21.29 3.24
C GLY A 282 -16.89 -20.25 2.15
N VAL A 283 -15.63 -19.98 1.84
CA VAL A 283 -15.25 -18.99 0.82
C VAL A 283 -15.66 -19.46 -0.58
N LYS A 284 -16.42 -18.61 -1.29
CA LYS A 284 -16.90 -18.88 -2.65
C LYS A 284 -16.76 -17.62 -3.51
N GLY A 285 -16.80 -17.81 -4.83
CA GLY A 285 -16.93 -16.69 -5.77
C GLY A 285 -18.24 -15.93 -5.56
N GLY A 286 -18.25 -14.65 -5.97
CA GLY A 286 -19.40 -13.75 -5.81
C GLY A 286 -19.70 -12.94 -7.06
N SER A 287 -20.59 -11.96 -6.90
CA SER A 287 -20.90 -11.00 -7.97
C SER A 287 -19.75 -10.01 -8.16
N ARG A 288 -19.28 -9.88 -9.40
CA ARG A 288 -18.24 -8.93 -9.78
C ARG A 288 -18.88 -7.59 -10.16
N VAL A 289 -18.37 -6.50 -9.60
CA VAL A 289 -18.61 -5.13 -10.05
C VAL A 289 -17.29 -4.61 -10.57
N GLU A 290 -17.15 -4.55 -11.89
CA GLU A 290 -15.91 -4.10 -12.52
C GLU A 290 -15.58 -2.66 -12.08
N ARG A 291 -14.30 -2.44 -11.77
CA ARG A 291 -13.75 -1.13 -11.43
C ARG A 291 -12.61 -0.80 -12.38
N HIS A 292 -12.23 0.48 -12.38
CA HIS A 292 -11.11 0.97 -13.16
C HIS A 292 -10.09 1.66 -12.24
N PRO A 293 -9.35 0.90 -11.41
CA PRO A 293 -8.21 1.47 -10.68
C PRO A 293 -7.18 2.02 -11.67
N VAL A 294 -6.40 3.01 -11.23
CA VAL A 294 -5.37 3.59 -12.08
C VAL A 294 -4.24 2.59 -12.26
N LEU A 295 -3.85 2.39 -13.52
CA LEU A 295 -2.65 1.65 -13.89
C LEU A 295 -1.68 2.62 -14.58
N PRO A 296 -0.41 2.68 -14.16
CA PRO A 296 0.62 3.47 -14.86
C PRO A 296 0.72 3.07 -16.32
N LYS A 297 0.72 4.08 -17.21
CA LYS A 297 0.96 3.86 -18.65
C LYS A 297 2.36 3.32 -18.93
N VAL A 298 3.31 3.67 -18.06
CA VAL A 298 4.71 3.23 -18.09
C VAL A 298 5.10 2.86 -16.66
N ARG A 299 5.71 1.70 -16.47
CA ARG A 299 6.28 1.29 -15.18
C ARG A 299 7.71 1.79 -15.05
N THR A 300 8.02 2.47 -13.95
CA THR A 300 9.35 3.03 -13.70
C THR A 300 10.25 2.01 -13.01
N ALA A 301 11.51 1.99 -13.43
CA ALA A 301 12.58 1.26 -12.74
C ALA A 301 13.33 2.15 -11.72
N ALA A 302 12.94 3.43 -11.60
CA ALA A 302 13.57 4.39 -10.71
C ALA A 302 13.08 4.21 -9.26
N ILE A 303 13.68 3.24 -8.55
CA ILE A 303 13.32 2.84 -7.17
C ILE A 303 13.26 4.05 -6.22
N GLY A 304 14.28 4.91 -6.23
CA GLY A 304 14.40 6.05 -5.31
C GLY A 304 13.24 7.06 -5.42
N PRO A 305 12.95 7.59 -6.62
CA PRO A 305 11.77 8.41 -6.83
C PRO A 305 10.45 7.68 -6.59
N LEU A 306 10.33 6.41 -7.01
CA LEU A 306 9.09 5.64 -6.85
C LEU A 306 8.72 5.46 -5.37
N ARG A 307 9.65 5.01 -4.53
CA ARG A 307 9.36 4.82 -3.10
C ARG A 307 8.99 6.13 -2.41
N ARG A 308 9.52 7.28 -2.85
CA ARG A 308 9.21 8.60 -2.28
C ARG A 308 7.88 9.15 -2.78
N ALA A 309 7.53 8.92 -4.04
CA ALA A 309 6.20 9.21 -4.58
C ALA A 309 5.11 8.40 -3.84
N GLN A 310 5.34 7.09 -3.68
CA GLN A 310 4.45 6.21 -2.91
C GLN A 310 4.38 6.64 -1.44
N GLY A 311 5.52 6.97 -0.83
CA GLY A 311 5.59 7.49 0.53
C GLY A 311 4.80 8.77 0.71
N ALA A 312 4.87 9.71 -0.22
CA ALA A 312 4.11 10.96 -0.15
C ALA A 312 2.59 10.71 -0.22
N LEU A 313 2.11 9.89 -1.16
CA LEU A 313 0.68 9.66 -1.31
C LEU A 313 0.11 8.78 -0.18
N VAL A 314 0.79 7.68 0.18
CA VAL A 314 0.34 6.85 1.31
C VAL A 314 0.52 7.56 2.63
N GLY A 315 1.58 8.35 2.82
CA GLY A 315 1.80 9.14 4.02
C GLY A 315 0.66 10.14 4.26
N LEU A 316 0.14 10.76 3.19
CA LEU A 316 -1.07 11.58 3.24
C LEU A 316 -2.26 10.77 3.74
N LEU A 317 -2.58 9.66 3.07
CA LEU A 317 -3.77 8.84 3.35
C LEU A 317 -3.71 8.18 4.74
N ALA A 318 -2.54 7.76 5.18
CA ALA A 318 -2.32 7.21 6.51
C ALA A 318 -2.40 8.30 7.59
N GLY A 319 -1.89 9.51 7.31
CA GLY A 319 -2.01 10.67 8.19
C GLY A 319 -3.46 11.10 8.40
N ASP A 320 -4.20 11.26 7.30
CA ASP A 320 -5.65 11.50 7.28
C ASP A 320 -6.39 10.47 8.15
N ALA A 321 -6.27 9.18 7.81
CA ALA A 321 -6.96 8.12 8.53
C ALA A 321 -6.54 7.99 10.01
N LEU A 322 -5.32 8.39 10.37
CA LEU A 322 -4.86 8.39 11.76
C LEU A 322 -5.48 9.56 12.53
N GLY A 323 -5.43 10.76 11.95
CA GLY A 323 -5.91 11.97 12.59
C GLY A 323 -7.42 12.01 12.74
N SER A 324 -8.19 11.45 11.81
CA SER A 324 -9.66 11.43 11.86
C SER A 324 -10.24 10.63 13.06
N GLN A 325 -9.42 9.77 13.68
CA GLN A 325 -9.83 9.03 14.88
C GLN A 325 -10.02 9.93 16.12
N VAL A 326 -9.40 11.11 16.13
CA VAL A 326 -9.41 12.04 17.29
C VAL A 326 -9.63 13.50 16.88
N GLU A 327 -10.15 13.72 15.68
CA GLU A 327 -10.46 15.04 15.13
C GLU A 327 -11.35 15.85 16.11
N PHE A 328 -11.03 17.14 16.22
CA PHE A 328 -11.66 18.12 17.11
C PHE A 328 -11.47 17.90 18.61
N LEU A 329 -10.79 16.83 19.04
CA LEU A 329 -10.49 16.62 20.45
C LEU A 329 -9.34 17.53 20.91
N ASP A 330 -9.41 17.95 22.17
CA ASP A 330 -8.33 18.68 22.80
C ASP A 330 -7.17 17.73 23.20
N PRO A 331 -5.92 18.23 23.29
CA PRO A 331 -4.75 17.40 23.59
C PRO A 331 -4.84 16.62 24.90
N SER A 332 -5.53 17.15 25.92
CA SER A 332 -5.65 16.48 27.23
C SER A 332 -6.59 15.28 27.14
N THR A 333 -7.69 15.42 26.40
CA THR A 333 -8.60 14.30 26.10
C THR A 333 -7.88 13.22 25.29
N ILE A 334 -7.12 13.59 24.26
CA ILE A 334 -6.38 12.62 23.45
C ILE A 334 -5.35 11.88 24.29
N ARG A 335 -4.54 12.58 25.10
CA ARG A 335 -3.57 11.94 26.01
C ARG A 335 -4.22 11.03 27.04
N SER A 336 -5.37 11.43 27.58
CA SER A 336 -6.13 10.58 28.50
C SER A 336 -6.64 9.30 27.82
N ARG A 337 -6.98 9.38 26.52
CA ARG A 337 -7.48 8.24 25.76
C ARG A 337 -6.37 7.35 25.19
N HIS A 338 -5.24 7.94 24.84
CA HIS A 338 -4.12 7.30 24.18
C HIS A 338 -2.81 7.67 24.88
N PRO A 339 -2.56 7.20 26.12
CA PRO A 339 -1.39 7.58 26.89
C PRO A 339 -0.05 7.18 26.23
N GLY A 340 -0.04 6.14 25.38
CA GLY A 340 1.10 5.73 24.57
C GLY A 340 1.20 6.40 23.19
N GLY A 341 0.32 7.36 22.90
CA GLY A 341 0.11 7.92 21.57
C GLY A 341 -0.85 7.10 20.71
N LEU A 342 -1.56 7.76 19.80
CA LEU A 342 -2.42 7.08 18.84
C LEU A 342 -1.57 6.43 17.74
N ARG A 343 -1.38 5.11 17.80
CA ARG A 343 -0.45 4.36 16.93
C ARG A 343 -1.11 3.33 16.03
N HIS A 344 -2.41 3.12 16.16
CA HIS A 344 -3.13 2.11 15.41
C HIS A 344 -4.20 2.77 14.54
N LEU A 345 -4.27 2.36 13.26
CA LEU A 345 -5.41 2.62 12.40
C LEU A 345 -6.49 1.57 12.68
N LEU A 346 -7.52 2.00 13.37
CA LEU A 346 -8.65 1.19 13.81
C LEU A 346 -9.94 1.84 13.26
N PRO A 347 -11.07 1.13 13.16
CA PRO A 347 -12.36 1.71 12.72
C PRO A 347 -12.88 2.81 13.67
N GLY A 348 -14.10 3.32 13.60
CA GLY A 348 -14.58 4.27 14.61
C GLY A 348 -14.05 5.71 14.43
N GLY A 349 -13.67 6.39 15.53
CA GLY A 349 -13.27 7.80 15.49
C GLY A 349 -14.45 8.78 15.41
N THR A 350 -14.16 10.05 15.10
CA THR A 350 -15.13 11.16 15.05
C THR A 350 -16.28 10.85 14.10
N TRP A 351 -15.98 10.24 12.95
CA TRP A 351 -16.95 9.91 11.90
C TRP A 351 -17.33 8.43 11.84
N ASN A 352 -16.91 7.60 12.80
CA ASN A 352 -17.19 6.15 12.78
C ASN A 352 -16.76 5.45 11.46
N LEU A 353 -15.53 5.71 11.01
CA LEU A 353 -14.97 5.26 9.73
C LEU A 353 -14.47 3.81 9.78
N LEU A 354 -14.17 3.24 8.62
CA LEU A 354 -13.35 2.03 8.54
C LEU A 354 -11.87 2.35 8.81
N ALA A 355 -11.12 1.36 9.28
CA ALA A 355 -9.68 1.53 9.44
C ALA A 355 -9.00 1.82 8.09
N GLY A 356 -8.33 2.96 7.96
CA GLY A 356 -7.69 3.39 6.71
C GLY A 356 -8.62 4.08 5.70
N GLN A 357 -9.87 4.38 6.07
CA GLN A 357 -10.78 5.14 5.23
C GLN A 357 -10.37 6.63 5.19
N PRO A 358 -10.18 7.22 4.00
CA PRO A 358 -9.86 8.64 3.89
C PRO A 358 -11.08 9.54 4.20
N THR A 359 -10.80 10.76 4.63
CA THR A 359 -11.74 11.88 4.76
C THR A 359 -11.65 12.81 3.53
N ASP A 360 -12.10 14.06 3.61
CA ASP A 360 -12.04 14.98 2.47
C ASP A 360 -10.59 15.30 2.05
N ASP A 361 -9.64 15.32 2.99
CA ASP A 361 -8.19 15.35 2.76
C ASP A 361 -7.74 14.35 1.69
N GLY A 362 -7.92 13.05 1.99
CA GLY A 362 -7.52 11.95 1.12
C GLY A 362 -8.39 11.86 -0.14
N GLU A 363 -9.71 12.06 -0.04
CA GLU A 363 -10.59 11.98 -1.20
C GLU A 363 -10.32 13.07 -2.24
N LEU A 364 -10.05 14.31 -1.82
CA LEU A 364 -9.69 15.40 -2.72
C LEU A 364 -8.29 15.22 -3.30
N ALA A 365 -7.34 14.67 -2.54
CA ALA A 365 -6.01 14.32 -3.04
C ALA A 365 -6.10 13.21 -4.11
N LEU A 366 -6.88 12.15 -3.86
CA LEU A 366 -7.14 11.09 -4.86
C LEU A 366 -7.82 11.66 -6.11
N THR A 367 -8.78 12.56 -5.93
CA THR A 367 -9.46 13.25 -7.04
C THR A 367 -8.49 14.04 -7.91
N LEU A 368 -7.62 14.85 -7.28
CA LEU A 368 -6.58 15.61 -7.98
C LEU A 368 -5.61 14.67 -8.70
N ALA A 369 -5.14 13.64 -8.02
CA ALA A 369 -4.20 12.67 -8.58
C ALA A 369 -4.76 12.00 -9.85
N ARG A 370 -6.01 11.54 -9.79
CA ARG A 370 -6.68 10.91 -10.94
C ARG A 370 -6.90 11.89 -12.09
N ALA A 371 -7.23 13.15 -11.79
CA ALA A 371 -7.35 14.20 -12.80
C ALA A 371 -6.02 14.47 -13.52
N LEU A 372 -4.91 14.54 -12.77
CA LEU A 372 -3.56 14.73 -13.34
C LEU A 372 -3.15 13.56 -14.25
N VAL A 373 -3.37 12.32 -13.81
CA VAL A 373 -3.04 11.12 -14.59
C VAL A 373 -3.89 11.03 -15.87
N ALA A 374 -5.19 11.33 -15.76
CA ALA A 374 -6.08 11.35 -16.91
C ALA A 374 -5.71 12.44 -17.93
N GLY A 375 -5.26 13.60 -17.44
CA GLY A 375 -4.83 14.73 -18.28
C GLY A 375 -3.39 14.63 -18.82
N ASP A 376 -2.57 13.68 -18.35
CA ASP A 376 -1.12 13.69 -18.57
C ASP A 376 -0.49 15.04 -18.16
N GLY A 377 -0.98 15.62 -17.05
CA GLY A 377 -0.60 16.94 -16.55
C GLY A 377 -1.75 17.69 -15.87
N PHE A 378 -1.46 18.91 -15.41
CA PHE A 378 -2.46 19.79 -14.80
C PHE A 378 -3.30 20.50 -15.86
N GLU A 379 -4.61 20.28 -15.80
CA GLU A 379 -5.62 20.94 -16.63
C GLU A 379 -6.74 21.43 -15.71
N GLN A 380 -6.84 22.75 -15.53
CA GLN A 380 -7.71 23.37 -14.53
C GLN A 380 -9.18 22.92 -14.67
N GLU A 381 -9.72 22.85 -15.89
CA GLU A 381 -11.11 22.44 -16.14
C GLU A 381 -11.37 20.99 -15.71
N ARG A 382 -10.41 20.09 -15.96
CA ARG A 382 -10.51 18.67 -15.58
C ARG A 382 -10.46 18.49 -14.07
N VAL A 383 -9.56 19.21 -13.41
CA VAL A 383 -9.45 19.19 -11.94
C VAL A 383 -10.73 19.76 -11.32
N ALA A 384 -11.21 20.90 -11.81
CA ALA A 384 -12.47 21.50 -11.37
C ALA A 384 -13.65 20.54 -11.53
N LYS A 385 -13.76 19.85 -12.67
CA LYS A 385 -14.78 18.82 -12.88
C LYS A 385 -14.67 17.71 -11.83
N GLY A 386 -13.47 17.21 -11.55
CA GLY A 386 -13.24 16.19 -10.52
C GLY A 386 -13.76 16.62 -9.15
N TYR A 387 -13.48 17.86 -8.74
CA TYR A 387 -14.00 18.39 -7.47
C TYR A 387 -15.52 18.56 -7.45
N ILE A 388 -16.12 18.98 -8.56
CA ILE A 388 -17.59 19.07 -8.70
C ILE A 388 -18.21 17.67 -8.56
N ASP A 389 -17.65 16.67 -9.23
CA ASP A 389 -18.11 15.28 -9.15
C ASP A 389 -17.95 14.73 -7.72
N TRP A 390 -16.83 15.05 -7.04
CA TRP A 390 -16.61 14.70 -5.64
C TRP A 390 -17.70 15.29 -4.74
N LEU A 391 -17.98 16.59 -4.80
CA LEU A 391 -19.01 17.21 -3.97
C LEU A 391 -20.42 16.66 -4.30
N ALA A 392 -20.69 16.37 -5.58
CA ALA A 392 -21.94 15.75 -6.03
C ALA A 392 -22.12 14.31 -5.52
N SER A 393 -21.04 13.64 -5.13
CA SER A 393 -21.09 12.31 -4.51
C SER A 393 -21.47 12.34 -3.03
N HIS A 394 -21.81 13.51 -2.49
CA HIS A 394 -22.23 13.73 -1.10
C HIS A 394 -21.20 13.18 -0.10
N PRO A 395 -19.99 13.76 -0.05
CA PRO A 395 -18.99 13.38 0.95
C PRO A 395 -19.55 13.66 2.35
N PHE A 396 -19.17 12.83 3.32
CA PHE A 396 -19.65 12.95 4.70
C PHE A 396 -18.99 14.10 5.44
N ASP A 397 -17.80 14.50 4.99
CA ASP A 397 -17.09 15.66 5.45
C ASP A 397 -16.68 16.55 4.27
N ALA A 398 -16.75 17.86 4.48
CA ALA A 398 -16.38 18.87 3.51
C ALA A 398 -16.25 20.23 4.19
N GLY A 399 -15.01 20.73 4.30
CA GLY A 399 -14.78 22.07 4.84
C GLY A 399 -15.61 23.16 4.13
N SER A 400 -16.16 24.11 4.90
CA SER A 400 -17.09 25.12 4.38
C SER A 400 -16.53 25.96 3.21
N THR A 401 -15.25 26.36 3.29
CA THR A 401 -14.58 27.10 2.22
C THR A 401 -14.40 26.23 0.97
N THR A 402 -14.03 24.95 1.14
CA THR A 402 -13.93 23.98 0.05
C THR A 402 -15.28 23.79 -0.63
N ALA A 403 -16.34 23.52 0.12
CA ALA A 403 -17.68 23.29 -0.42
C ALA A 403 -18.22 24.50 -1.19
N GLU A 404 -18.09 25.72 -0.65
CA GLU A 404 -18.51 26.95 -1.33
C GLU A 404 -17.66 27.26 -2.56
N GLY A 405 -16.35 27.02 -2.49
CA GLY A 405 -15.46 27.16 -3.64
C GLY A 405 -15.83 26.20 -4.78
N ILE A 406 -16.08 24.92 -4.48
CA ILE A 406 -16.47 23.93 -5.48
C ILE A 406 -17.85 24.23 -6.06
N LYS A 407 -18.82 24.68 -5.24
CA LYS A 407 -20.09 25.18 -5.75
C LYS A 407 -19.84 26.30 -6.78
N ALA A 408 -18.92 27.23 -6.48
CA ALA A 408 -18.63 28.36 -7.37
C ALA A 408 -18.08 27.90 -8.72
N LEU A 409 -17.24 26.86 -8.73
CA LEU A 409 -16.77 26.20 -9.96
C LEU A 409 -17.93 25.63 -10.80
N ALA A 410 -18.98 25.13 -10.15
CA ALA A 410 -20.20 24.66 -10.80
C ALA A 410 -21.17 25.80 -11.20
N GLY A 411 -20.74 27.07 -11.12
CA GLY A 411 -21.57 28.24 -11.40
C GLY A 411 -22.60 28.54 -10.31
N ARG A 412 -22.40 28.03 -9.08
CA ARG A 412 -23.33 28.16 -7.94
C ARG A 412 -22.60 28.77 -6.74
N GLY A 413 -23.17 29.69 -5.96
CA GLY A 413 -22.47 30.21 -4.76
C GLY A 413 -21.38 31.27 -5.05
N LYS A 414 -20.52 31.55 -4.07
CA LYS A 414 -19.60 32.73 -4.08
C LYS A 414 -18.14 32.32 -4.32
N GLY A 415 -17.57 32.73 -5.46
CA GLY A 415 -16.17 32.42 -5.84
C GLY A 415 -15.08 33.26 -5.16
N LYS A 416 -15.42 34.11 -4.19
CA LYS A 416 -14.44 34.90 -3.43
C LYS A 416 -14.58 34.58 -1.95
N SER A 417 -13.48 34.18 -1.32
CA SER A 417 -13.40 33.91 0.11
C SER A 417 -12.15 34.57 0.69
N PRO A 418 -12.26 35.35 1.79
CA PRO A 418 -11.10 35.84 2.54
C PRO A 418 -10.53 34.76 3.49
N SER A 419 -11.11 33.57 3.51
CA SER A 419 -10.71 32.47 4.38
C SER A 419 -9.27 32.04 4.12
N GLN A 420 -8.56 31.73 5.20
CA GLN A 420 -7.22 31.14 5.18
C GLN A 420 -7.27 29.64 5.56
N ALA A 421 -8.33 28.95 5.14
CA ALA A 421 -8.49 27.53 5.43
C ALA A 421 -7.43 26.67 4.70
N ASN A 422 -7.07 25.53 5.29
CA ASN A 422 -6.12 24.54 4.79
C ASN A 422 -6.66 23.62 3.67
N GLY A 423 -7.94 23.73 3.30
CA GLY A 423 -8.60 22.85 2.33
C GLY A 423 -7.95 22.76 0.94
N ALA A 424 -7.18 23.77 0.54
CA ALA A 424 -6.35 23.72 -0.67
C ALA A 424 -4.94 23.14 -0.43
N LEU A 425 -4.36 23.30 0.76
CA LEU A 425 -3.04 22.78 1.08
C LEU A 425 -3.07 21.25 1.24
N MET A 426 -4.14 20.73 1.84
CA MET A 426 -4.22 19.31 2.18
C MET A 426 -4.23 18.35 0.99
N ARG A 427 -4.74 18.81 -0.15
CA ARG A 427 -4.94 17.97 -1.34
C ARG A 427 -3.84 18.05 -2.40
N VAL A 428 -2.84 18.94 -2.26
CA VAL A 428 -1.91 19.29 -3.37
C VAL A 428 -0.65 18.42 -3.49
N ALA A 429 -0.43 17.44 -2.59
CA ALA A 429 0.70 16.51 -2.71
C ALA A 429 0.84 15.82 -4.10
N PRO A 430 -0.26 15.40 -4.78
CA PRO A 430 -0.20 14.84 -6.13
C PRO A 430 0.48 15.74 -7.18
N ILE A 431 0.33 17.07 -7.07
CA ILE A 431 1.00 18.02 -7.97
C ILE A 431 2.52 17.96 -7.78
N GLY A 432 2.97 17.86 -6.53
CA GLY A 432 4.39 17.69 -6.21
C GLY A 432 4.95 16.39 -6.78
N ILE A 433 4.23 15.27 -6.65
CA ILE A 433 4.63 13.97 -7.21
C ILE A 433 4.72 14.05 -8.74
N ALA A 434 3.70 14.60 -9.41
CA ALA A 434 3.64 14.74 -10.86
C ALA A 434 4.71 15.70 -11.43
N SER A 435 5.23 16.59 -10.59
CA SER A 435 6.25 17.58 -10.94
C SER A 435 7.62 17.22 -10.37
N ALA A 436 7.87 15.94 -10.02
CA ALA A 436 9.13 15.51 -9.41
C ALA A 436 10.35 15.99 -10.21
N GLY A 437 11.24 16.73 -9.53
CA GLY A 437 12.44 17.34 -10.12
C GLY A 437 12.22 18.72 -10.74
N ASP A 438 11.01 19.28 -10.68
CA ASP A 438 10.68 20.63 -11.15
C ASP A 438 9.83 21.38 -10.08
N PRO A 439 10.46 21.90 -9.02
CA PRO A 439 9.76 22.57 -7.93
C PRO A 439 8.97 23.81 -8.37
N SER A 440 9.46 24.55 -9.36
CA SER A 440 8.78 25.75 -9.87
C SER A 440 7.51 25.41 -10.64
N LYS A 441 7.51 24.36 -11.46
CA LYS A 441 6.29 23.82 -12.08
C LYS A 441 5.28 23.35 -11.03
N ALA A 442 5.76 22.63 -10.01
CA ALA A 442 4.92 22.17 -8.90
C ALA A 442 4.22 23.35 -8.20
N ALA A 443 4.99 24.41 -7.92
CA ALA A 443 4.48 25.64 -7.32
C ALA A 443 3.43 26.34 -8.21
N ALA A 444 3.70 26.46 -9.50
CA ALA A 444 2.77 27.10 -10.44
C ALA A 444 1.43 26.36 -10.53
N TRP A 445 1.46 25.03 -10.66
CA TRP A 445 0.25 24.19 -10.68
C TRP A 445 -0.51 24.25 -9.36
N ALA A 446 0.19 24.20 -8.22
CA ALA A 446 -0.46 24.26 -6.91
C ALA A 446 -1.12 25.62 -6.62
N ARG A 447 -0.59 26.74 -7.14
CA ARG A 447 -1.28 28.04 -7.09
C ARG A 447 -2.57 28.04 -7.88
N GLN A 448 -2.53 27.50 -9.10
CA GLN A 448 -3.71 27.41 -9.96
C GLN A 448 -4.78 26.55 -9.30
N ASP A 449 -4.40 25.41 -8.69
CA ASP A 449 -5.33 24.58 -7.92
C ASP A 449 -5.95 25.33 -6.74
N ALA A 450 -5.11 25.94 -5.91
CA ALA A 450 -5.57 26.65 -4.71
C ALA A 450 -6.51 27.80 -5.08
N ALA A 451 -6.22 28.56 -6.14
CA ALA A 451 -7.02 29.69 -6.58
C ALA A 451 -8.47 29.32 -6.95
N MET A 452 -8.74 28.07 -7.34
CA MET A 452 -10.08 27.61 -7.70
C MET A 452 -11.06 27.63 -6.52
N THR A 453 -10.60 27.33 -5.30
CA THR A 453 -11.47 27.22 -4.11
C THR A 453 -11.04 28.09 -2.93
N HIS A 454 -9.74 28.42 -2.84
CA HIS A 454 -9.12 29.20 -1.77
C HIS A 454 -8.28 30.33 -2.36
N PRO A 455 -8.91 31.39 -2.92
CA PRO A 455 -8.20 32.45 -3.64
C PRO A 455 -7.33 33.35 -2.75
N HIS A 456 -7.34 33.16 -1.43
CA HIS A 456 -6.52 33.95 -0.52
C HIS A 456 -5.01 33.76 -0.82
N PRO A 457 -4.18 34.83 -0.91
CA PRO A 457 -2.76 34.73 -1.27
C PRO A 457 -1.95 33.77 -0.39
N VAL A 458 -2.20 33.75 0.92
CA VAL A 458 -1.54 32.81 1.85
C VAL A 458 -1.85 31.34 1.51
N CYS A 459 -3.09 30.99 1.15
CA CYS A 459 -3.43 29.62 0.76
C CYS A 459 -2.70 29.21 -0.54
N GLN A 460 -2.67 30.10 -1.53
CA GLN A 460 -1.96 29.87 -2.79
C GLN A 460 -0.44 29.71 -2.56
N ALA A 461 0.16 30.59 -1.74
CA ALA A 461 1.57 30.54 -1.42
C ALA A 461 1.96 29.29 -0.59
N ALA A 462 1.11 28.88 0.36
CA ALA A 462 1.31 27.65 1.14
C ALA A 462 1.31 26.42 0.24
N SER A 463 0.27 26.27 -0.60
CA SER A 463 0.16 25.15 -1.54
C SER A 463 1.34 25.12 -2.52
N ALA A 464 1.79 26.29 -2.99
CA ALA A 464 2.93 26.42 -3.88
C ALA A 464 4.25 25.93 -3.24
N ALA A 465 4.58 26.46 -2.06
CA ALA A 465 5.77 26.10 -1.32
C ALA A 465 5.78 24.62 -0.92
N PHE A 466 4.63 24.10 -0.51
CA PHE A 466 4.47 22.70 -0.15
C PHE A 466 4.67 21.75 -1.33
N ALA A 467 4.00 22.01 -2.47
CA ALA A 467 4.16 21.18 -3.67
C ALA A 467 5.60 21.21 -4.22
N ALA A 468 6.27 22.36 -4.15
CA ALA A 468 7.69 22.50 -4.51
C ALA A 468 8.60 21.62 -3.63
N ALA A 469 8.36 21.60 -2.31
CA ALA A 469 9.09 20.74 -1.38
C ALA A 469 8.89 19.25 -1.69
N ILE A 470 7.65 18.83 -1.96
CA ILE A 470 7.33 17.45 -2.36
C ILE A 470 8.05 17.09 -3.66
N ALA A 471 8.00 17.95 -4.68
CA ALA A 471 8.65 17.72 -5.97
C ALA A 471 10.18 17.52 -5.83
N ALA A 472 10.81 18.32 -4.97
CA ALA A 472 12.22 18.17 -4.64
C ALA A 472 12.48 16.86 -3.87
N GLY A 473 11.65 16.56 -2.87
CA GLY A 473 11.74 15.37 -2.03
C GLY A 473 11.68 14.10 -2.87
N VAL A 474 10.67 13.97 -3.75
CA VAL A 474 10.50 12.83 -4.67
C VAL A 474 11.70 12.69 -5.62
N ALA A 475 12.33 13.80 -6.02
CA ALA A 475 13.56 13.78 -6.81
C ALA A 475 14.83 13.41 -6.01
N GLY A 476 14.72 13.16 -4.71
CA GLY A 476 15.82 12.71 -3.85
C GLY A 476 16.45 13.81 -3.00
N ALA A 477 15.88 15.02 -2.95
CA ALA A 477 16.36 16.07 -2.07
C ALA A 477 16.26 15.64 -0.59
N ASN A 478 17.23 16.06 0.22
CA ASN A 478 17.16 15.91 1.67
C ASN A 478 16.20 16.94 2.30
N ARG A 479 15.89 16.75 3.59
CA ARG A 479 14.95 17.61 4.35
C ARG A 479 15.25 19.11 4.24
N ARG A 480 16.52 19.51 4.32
CA ARG A 480 16.95 20.92 4.24
C ARG A 480 16.79 21.50 2.84
N ALA A 481 17.13 20.72 1.81
CA ALA A 481 16.93 21.12 0.43
C ALA A 481 15.42 21.24 0.09
N MET A 482 14.58 20.33 0.58
CA MET A 482 13.12 20.45 0.46
C MET A 482 12.59 21.75 1.10
N TRP A 483 13.08 22.10 2.30
CA TRP A 483 12.75 23.38 2.93
C TRP A 483 13.21 24.59 2.09
N ALA A 484 14.42 24.53 1.51
CA ALA A 484 14.94 25.60 0.67
C ALA A 484 14.10 25.80 -0.60
N GLU A 485 13.66 24.72 -1.22
CA GLU A 485 12.75 24.77 -2.38
C GLU A 485 11.38 25.34 -2.02
N ALA A 486 10.85 25.01 -0.83
CA ALA A 486 9.63 25.64 -0.32
C ALA A 486 9.80 27.16 -0.18
N TYR A 487 10.91 27.60 0.41
CA TYR A 487 11.22 29.02 0.63
C TYR A 487 11.37 29.79 -0.69
N ALA A 488 12.08 29.20 -1.66
CA ALA A 488 12.33 29.80 -2.97
C ALA A 488 11.04 29.93 -3.79
N ASN A 489 10.16 28.92 -3.75
CA ASN A 489 8.97 28.86 -4.58
C ASN A 489 7.68 29.36 -3.90
N ALA A 490 7.81 30.01 -2.72
CA ALA A 490 6.70 30.64 -2.00
C ALA A 490 6.07 31.85 -2.73
N GLY A 491 6.68 32.34 -3.82
CA GLY A 491 6.21 33.49 -4.63
C GLY A 491 6.73 34.83 -4.11
N ASP A 492 6.19 35.94 -4.62
CA ASP A 492 6.68 37.30 -4.30
C ASP A 492 5.58 38.24 -3.77
N ASP A 493 4.38 37.73 -3.53
CA ASP A 493 3.26 38.49 -2.97
C ASP A 493 3.28 38.55 -1.42
N ALA A 494 2.32 39.26 -0.82
CA ALA A 494 2.20 39.36 0.63
C ALA A 494 1.95 38.01 1.32
N GLY A 495 1.27 37.07 0.64
CA GLY A 495 1.11 35.70 1.14
C GLY A 495 2.44 34.95 1.17
N ALA A 496 3.31 35.16 0.17
CA ALA A 496 4.64 34.59 0.14
C ALA A 496 5.52 35.06 1.30
N ALA A 497 5.43 36.35 1.66
CA ALA A 497 6.14 36.90 2.81
C ALA A 497 5.71 36.21 4.12
N GLU A 498 4.41 35.98 4.29
CA GLU A 498 3.85 35.24 5.42
C GLU A 498 4.38 33.81 5.48
N ILE A 499 4.36 33.09 4.35
CA ILE A 499 4.85 31.71 4.28
C ILE A 499 6.34 31.60 4.56
N ARG A 500 7.16 32.53 4.05
CA ARG A 500 8.60 32.58 4.38
C ARG A 500 8.83 32.82 5.87
N ARG A 501 8.03 33.68 6.51
CA ARG A 501 8.07 33.87 7.96
C ARG A 501 7.72 32.57 8.70
N THR A 502 6.62 31.92 8.34
CA THR A 502 6.22 30.64 8.94
C THR A 502 7.28 29.55 8.77
N LEU A 503 7.93 29.47 7.59
CA LEU A 503 9.04 28.54 7.35
C LEU A 503 10.23 28.79 8.27
N LEU A 504 10.56 30.04 8.56
CA LEU A 504 11.65 30.41 9.46
C LEU A 504 11.30 30.08 10.91
N GLU A 505 10.09 30.39 11.36
CA GLU A 505 9.60 30.08 12.71
C GLU A 505 9.52 28.56 12.95
N ALA A 506 9.06 27.79 11.96
CA ALA A 506 8.94 26.34 12.03
C ALA A 506 10.28 25.63 12.29
N ARG A 507 11.42 26.27 12.02
CA ARG A 507 12.75 25.73 12.35
C ARG A 507 13.02 25.62 13.85
N HIS A 508 12.27 26.39 14.65
CA HIS A 508 12.53 26.56 16.08
C HIS A 508 11.38 26.05 16.94
N SER A 509 10.13 26.15 16.48
CA SER A 509 8.96 25.81 17.29
C SER A 509 7.78 25.30 16.46
N LEU A 510 6.93 24.50 17.09
CA LEU A 510 5.59 24.18 16.60
C LEU A 510 4.69 25.43 16.62
N PRO A 511 3.57 25.41 15.87
CA PRO A 511 2.50 26.40 16.01
C PRO A 511 2.08 26.59 17.47
N ALA A 512 1.84 27.84 17.88
CA ALA A 512 1.54 28.19 19.27
C ALA A 512 0.25 27.52 19.81
N SER A 513 -0.71 27.21 18.93
CA SER A 513 -1.92 26.48 19.29
C SER A 513 -2.50 25.77 18.08
N PHE A 514 -2.92 24.52 18.28
CA PHE A 514 -3.62 23.71 17.28
C PHE A 514 -5.15 23.78 17.43
N THR A 515 -5.66 24.28 18.56
CA THR A 515 -7.10 24.24 18.89
C THR A 515 -7.82 25.58 18.80
N ARG A 516 -7.10 26.71 18.80
CA ARG A 516 -7.72 28.06 18.76
C ARG A 516 -8.23 28.48 17.38
N GLN A 517 -7.55 28.08 16.31
CA GLN A 517 -7.90 28.41 14.92
C GLN A 517 -7.81 27.15 14.06
N GLN A 518 -8.58 26.12 14.44
CA GLN A 518 -8.66 24.85 13.71
C GLN A 518 -9.01 25.11 12.23
N GLY A 519 -8.37 24.39 11.30
CA GLY A 519 -8.50 24.66 9.86
C GLY A 519 -7.57 25.75 9.33
N TRP A 520 -6.80 26.48 10.15
CA TRP A 520 -5.94 27.56 9.64
C TRP A 520 -4.70 27.03 8.93
N VAL A 521 -4.49 27.44 7.69
CA VAL A 521 -3.42 26.98 6.80
C VAL A 521 -2.02 27.10 7.41
N LEU A 522 -1.74 28.13 8.21
CA LEU A 522 -0.42 28.32 8.81
C LEU A 522 -0.12 27.34 9.95
N ILE A 523 -1.14 26.81 10.63
CA ILE A 523 -0.96 25.76 11.64
C ILE A 523 -0.49 24.48 10.96
N ALA A 524 -1.22 24.03 9.93
CA ALA A 524 -0.90 22.81 9.22
C ALA A 524 0.44 22.91 8.50
N PHE A 525 0.67 24.03 7.80
CA PHE A 525 1.93 24.30 7.09
C PHE A 525 3.11 24.38 8.06
N GLY A 526 3.00 25.17 9.13
CA GLY A 526 4.06 25.33 10.13
C GLY A 526 4.39 24.02 10.84
N ASN A 527 3.38 23.22 11.21
CA ASN A 527 3.57 21.89 11.78
C ASN A 527 4.36 20.99 10.82
N ALA A 528 3.91 20.84 9.57
CA ALA A 528 4.56 19.97 8.60
C ALA A 528 6.03 20.35 8.37
N PHE A 529 6.34 21.64 8.23
CA PHE A 529 7.72 22.10 8.05
C PHE A 529 8.55 22.03 9.32
N HIS A 530 7.97 22.11 10.52
CA HIS A 530 8.67 21.81 11.76
C HIS A 530 9.07 20.33 11.81
N ARG A 531 8.14 19.42 11.46
CA ARG A 531 8.42 17.97 11.38
C ARG A 531 9.47 17.65 10.32
N LEU A 532 9.40 18.31 9.16
CA LEU A 532 10.41 18.17 8.11
C LEU A 532 11.77 18.69 8.55
N TRP A 533 11.84 19.82 9.24
CA TRP A 533 13.11 20.42 9.67
C TRP A 533 13.80 19.61 10.77
N GLY A 534 13.03 19.02 11.68
CA GLY A 534 13.53 18.07 12.66
C GLY A 534 14.08 16.79 12.01
N GLU A 535 14.70 15.93 12.80
CA GLU A 535 15.20 14.59 12.37
C GLU A 535 14.39 13.45 13.00
N GLN A 536 13.17 13.74 13.46
CA GLN A 536 12.25 12.76 14.04
C GLN A 536 11.89 11.66 13.04
N ASP A 537 11.64 10.45 13.56
CA ASP A 537 11.05 9.35 12.80
C ASP A 537 9.65 9.71 12.29
N PHE A 538 9.25 9.13 11.15
CA PHE A 538 7.94 9.35 10.54
C PHE A 538 6.81 9.07 11.52
N THR A 539 6.86 7.94 12.22
CA THR A 539 5.80 7.49 13.13
C THR A 539 5.64 8.48 14.27
N GLU A 540 6.74 8.84 14.92
CA GLU A 540 6.71 9.76 16.06
C GLU A 540 6.22 11.15 15.66
N ALA A 541 6.67 11.67 14.51
CA ALA A 541 6.24 12.96 14.00
C ALA A 541 4.71 13.02 13.76
N LEU A 542 4.14 11.94 13.20
CA LEU A 542 2.70 11.83 12.94
C LEU A 542 1.90 11.63 14.22
N VAL A 543 2.37 10.76 15.12
CA VAL A 543 1.76 10.56 16.44
C VAL A 543 1.74 11.89 17.20
N GLU A 544 2.87 12.59 17.33
CA GLU A 544 2.93 13.88 18.02
C GLU A 544 2.06 14.96 17.37
N THR A 545 1.95 14.95 16.03
CA THR A 545 1.04 15.84 15.30
C THR A 545 -0.41 15.60 15.72
N VAL A 546 -0.86 14.34 15.69
CA VAL A 546 -2.23 13.98 16.09
C VAL A 546 -2.48 14.23 17.58
N MET A 547 -1.50 13.95 18.44
CA MET A 547 -1.60 14.20 19.87
C MET A 547 -1.67 15.70 20.23
N SER A 548 -1.43 16.61 19.26
CA SER A 548 -1.57 18.06 19.42
C SER A 548 -3.02 18.55 19.25
N GLY A 549 -3.96 17.68 18.88
CA GLY A 549 -5.40 17.95 18.84
C GLY A 549 -5.83 18.97 17.79
N GLY A 550 -7.11 19.35 17.85
CA GLY A 550 -7.72 20.25 16.86
C GLY A 550 -8.00 19.53 15.54
N ASP A 551 -7.50 20.09 14.45
CA ASP A 551 -7.72 19.63 13.08
C ASP A 551 -6.73 18.50 12.69
N THR A 552 -6.89 17.33 13.31
CA THR A 552 -5.81 16.34 13.39
C THR A 552 -5.61 15.50 12.14
N ASP A 553 -6.66 15.16 11.39
CA ASP A 553 -6.58 14.53 10.08
C ASP A 553 -5.82 15.41 9.10
N THR A 554 -6.24 16.67 8.90
CA THR A 554 -5.56 17.53 7.93
C THR A 554 -4.11 17.82 8.32
N ASN A 555 -3.85 18.10 9.60
CA ASN A 555 -2.48 18.34 10.07
C ASN A 555 -1.58 17.12 9.85
N ALA A 556 -2.10 15.91 10.08
CA ALA A 556 -1.37 14.66 9.89
C ALA A 556 -1.23 14.28 8.41
N ALA A 557 -2.24 14.52 7.58
CA ALA A 557 -2.20 14.28 6.14
C ALA A 557 -1.10 15.12 5.47
N ILE A 558 -1.02 16.42 5.79
CA ILE A 558 0.00 17.33 5.25
C ILE A 558 1.41 16.95 5.74
N ALA A 559 1.57 16.64 7.04
CA ALA A 559 2.86 16.20 7.58
C ALA A 559 3.30 14.85 7.00
N GLY A 560 2.37 13.90 6.89
CA GLY A 560 2.59 12.57 6.33
C GLY A 560 3.00 12.61 4.87
N ALA A 561 2.38 13.45 4.05
CA ALA A 561 2.78 13.66 2.67
C ALA A 561 4.23 14.19 2.56
N LEU A 562 4.56 15.21 3.37
CA LEU A 562 5.88 15.86 3.34
C LEU A 562 6.99 14.93 3.80
N LEU A 563 6.79 14.24 4.91
CA LEU A 563 7.75 13.26 5.41
C LEU A 563 7.84 12.03 4.52
N GLY A 564 6.73 11.60 3.92
CA GLY A 564 6.70 10.51 2.95
C GLY A 564 7.56 10.81 1.71
N ALA A 565 7.49 12.04 1.18
CA ALA A 565 8.38 12.49 0.11
C ALA A 565 9.86 12.54 0.53
N ALA A 566 10.13 12.83 1.80
CA ALA A 566 11.49 12.94 2.36
C ALA A 566 12.13 11.58 2.70
N LEU A 567 11.33 10.60 3.13
CA LEU A 567 11.80 9.36 3.76
C LEU A 567 11.48 8.10 2.95
N GLY A 568 10.48 8.14 2.07
CA GLY A 568 10.03 6.97 1.30
C GLY A 568 8.92 6.17 1.98
N ARG A 569 8.27 5.31 1.20
CA ARG A 569 7.16 4.42 1.61
C ARG A 569 7.53 3.56 2.81
N GLU A 570 8.77 3.10 2.89
CA GLU A 570 9.28 2.26 3.98
C GLU A 570 9.26 2.94 5.36
N ALA A 571 9.18 4.27 5.41
CA ALA A 571 9.05 5.02 6.65
C ALA A 571 7.61 5.05 7.17
N VAL A 572 6.62 4.82 6.29
CA VAL A 572 5.22 4.68 6.73
C VAL A 572 5.08 3.32 7.43
N PRO A 573 4.56 3.27 8.67
CA PRO A 573 4.35 2.02 9.36
C PRO A 573 3.57 1.03 8.50
N GLN A 574 4.11 -0.18 8.35
CA GLN A 574 3.52 -1.20 7.49
C GLN A 574 2.06 -1.51 7.87
N ALA A 575 1.76 -1.55 9.17
CA ALA A 575 0.40 -1.72 9.66
C ALA A 575 -0.56 -0.62 9.21
N TRP A 576 -0.07 0.62 8.98
CA TRP A 576 -0.90 1.71 8.46
C TRP A 576 -1.09 1.59 6.95
N LEU A 577 0.00 1.35 6.21
CA LEU A 577 -0.03 1.10 4.76
C LEU A 577 -1.05 0.02 4.41
N LEU A 578 -1.01 -1.11 5.11
CA LEU A 578 -1.91 -2.23 4.85
C LEU A 578 -3.38 -1.89 5.12
N ARG A 579 -3.68 -1.02 6.09
CA ARG A 579 -5.06 -0.55 6.34
C ARG A 579 -5.55 0.35 5.23
N VAL A 580 -4.71 1.28 4.77
CA VAL A 580 -5.03 2.13 3.62
C VAL A 580 -5.32 1.27 2.39
N LEU A 581 -4.44 0.32 2.06
CA LEU A 581 -4.57 -0.51 0.85
C LEU A 581 -5.68 -1.57 0.92
N SER A 582 -6.11 -1.97 2.12
CA SER A 582 -7.20 -2.93 2.30
C SER A 582 -8.57 -2.29 2.53
N CYS A 583 -8.62 -0.98 2.73
CA CYS A 583 -9.86 -0.26 2.99
C CYS A 583 -10.67 -0.06 1.70
N ARG A 584 -11.90 -0.59 1.70
CA ARG A 584 -12.91 -0.34 0.67
C ARG A 584 -14.21 0.03 1.35
N ALA A 585 -14.58 1.30 1.29
CA ALA A 585 -15.81 1.83 1.88
C ALA A 585 -17.04 1.46 1.01
N VAL A 586 -17.23 0.16 0.77
CA VAL A 586 -18.38 -0.36 0.03
C VAL A 586 -19.63 -0.36 0.92
N ARG A 587 -20.81 -0.13 0.34
CA ARG A 587 -22.07 -0.21 1.10
C ARG A 587 -22.24 -1.62 1.66
N GLY A 588 -22.32 -1.74 2.99
CA GLY A 588 -22.44 -3.02 3.68
C GLY A 588 -22.55 -2.85 5.20
N GLN A 589 -22.69 -3.96 5.92
CA GLN A 589 -22.80 -3.97 7.37
C GLN A 589 -21.57 -3.31 8.02
N GLY A 590 -21.78 -2.39 8.96
CA GLY A 590 -20.69 -1.74 9.70
C GLY A 590 -19.95 -0.63 8.93
N VAL A 591 -20.39 -0.26 7.73
CA VAL A 591 -19.82 0.86 6.96
C VAL A 591 -20.73 2.08 7.09
N ALA A 592 -20.35 3.04 7.94
CA ALA A 592 -21.15 4.24 8.20
C ALA A 592 -21.20 5.18 6.99
N HIS A 593 -20.05 5.36 6.34
CA HIS A 593 -19.88 6.31 5.24
C HIS A 593 -19.37 5.58 3.99
N PRO A 594 -20.24 4.88 3.24
CA PRO A 594 -19.83 4.23 2.01
C PRO A 594 -19.50 5.28 0.93
N ARG A 595 -18.45 5.02 0.16
CA ARG A 595 -17.93 5.92 -0.87
C ARG A 595 -17.81 5.21 -2.21
N PRO A 596 -18.04 5.91 -3.34
CA PRO A 596 -17.73 5.40 -4.67
C PRO A 596 -16.28 4.90 -4.78
N SER A 597 -16.04 3.90 -5.63
CA SER A 597 -14.73 3.26 -5.78
C SER A 597 -13.62 4.19 -6.27
N THR A 598 -13.96 5.32 -6.89
CA THR A 598 -13.00 6.36 -7.28
C THR A 598 -12.29 7.01 -6.11
N PHE A 599 -12.87 6.93 -4.90
CA PHE A 599 -12.35 7.50 -3.66
C PHE A 599 -11.73 6.46 -2.73
N TRP A 600 -11.66 5.19 -3.15
CA TRP A 600 -10.92 4.19 -2.39
C TRP A 600 -9.42 4.36 -2.65
N ALA A 601 -8.62 4.06 -1.64
CA ALA A 601 -7.16 4.19 -1.64
C ALA A 601 -6.44 2.89 -2.02
N ASP A 602 -7.17 1.86 -2.48
CA ASP A 602 -6.62 0.51 -2.69
C ASP A 602 -5.65 0.41 -3.89
N ASP A 603 -5.57 1.45 -4.72
CA ASP A 603 -4.61 1.59 -5.83
C ASP A 603 -3.57 2.71 -5.60
N ALA A 604 -3.42 3.23 -4.37
CA ALA A 604 -2.57 4.40 -4.08
C ALA A 604 -1.10 4.23 -4.53
N LEU A 605 -0.54 3.02 -4.45
CA LEU A 605 0.83 2.76 -4.90
C LEU A 605 0.98 2.91 -6.43
N ASP A 606 0.01 2.40 -7.19
CA ASP A 606 -0.03 2.49 -8.64
C ASP A 606 -0.38 3.91 -9.09
N LEU A 607 -1.25 4.60 -8.37
CA LEU A 607 -1.58 6.00 -8.61
C LEU A 607 -0.36 6.92 -8.43
N ALA A 608 0.46 6.68 -7.40
CA ALA A 608 1.71 7.41 -7.19
C ALA A 608 2.73 7.19 -8.32
N GLU A 609 2.86 5.95 -8.82
CA GLU A 609 3.71 5.63 -9.97
C GLU A 609 3.19 6.29 -11.27
N ALA A 610 1.87 6.30 -11.46
CA ALA A 610 1.25 6.94 -12.61
C ALA A 610 1.47 8.46 -12.61
N LEU A 611 1.42 9.11 -11.45
CA LEU A 611 1.76 10.53 -11.31
C LEU A 611 3.22 10.79 -11.67
N LEU A 612 4.14 9.99 -11.12
CA LEU A 612 5.59 10.12 -11.35
C LEU A 612 5.98 9.98 -12.83
N THR A 613 5.16 9.27 -13.61
CA THR A 613 5.41 8.98 -15.04
C THR A 613 4.61 9.85 -16.01
N ILE A 614 3.88 10.86 -15.51
CA ILE A 614 3.29 11.90 -16.34
C ILE A 614 4.40 12.54 -17.20
N ARG A 615 4.14 12.70 -18.50
CA ARG A 615 5.14 13.21 -19.42
C ARG A 615 5.50 14.64 -19.04
N ARG A 616 6.81 14.88 -18.85
CA ARG A 616 7.39 16.23 -18.81
C ARG A 616 7.27 16.85 -20.20
N ARG A 617 6.08 17.29 -20.59
CA ARG A 617 5.91 18.21 -21.72
C ARG A 617 6.53 19.54 -21.38
#